data_AF-H2XYR0-F1
#
_entry.id   AF-H2XYR0-F1
#
_cell.length_a   1.000
_cell.length_b   1.000
_cell.length_c   1.000
_cell.angle_alpha   90.00
_cell.angle_beta   90.00
_cell.angle_gamma   90.00
#
_symmetry.space_group_name_H-M   'P 1'
#
loop_
_entity.id
_entity.type
_entity.pdbx_description
1 polymer ?
#
loop_
_entity_poly.entity_id
_entity_poly.type
_entity_poly.pdbx_seq_one_letter_code
_entity_poly.pdbx_strand_id
1 'polypeptide(L)'
;MAFLSPAVKHILCDIYEVFKSKHLQLNTKSDDLLSLNSSSPVDKILKNNDLSCGADFVKAILDLCPLFEQWSKCDKQDLVVACSHITAWLPGVNQNYVNQWISALLSNAGVDMVVHLLHITAALERALRGIYLQQDSSCPFLLRDLLNSSIVVNILGNTHGKLLRILFGGPESLNLRNLLWHGFVSPTDIPTVYFFATLITI
;
A
#
# COMPACT_ATOMS: atom_id res chain seq x y z
N MET A 1 11.63 16.81 -12.73
CA MET A 1 11.67 15.33 -12.61
C MET A 1 13.02 14.78 -13.13
N ALA A 2 14.15 15.23 -12.56
CA ALA A 2 15.51 14.95 -13.07
C ALA A 2 16.34 13.99 -12.19
N PHE A 3 15.76 13.45 -11.12
CA PHE A 3 16.50 12.67 -10.09
C PHE A 3 16.08 11.20 -9.98
N LEU A 4 15.07 10.77 -10.74
CA LEU A 4 14.63 9.38 -10.74
C LEU A 4 15.40 8.59 -11.78
N SER A 5 15.90 7.41 -11.41
CA SER A 5 16.39 6.46 -12.40
C SER A 5 15.23 6.11 -13.37
N PRO A 6 15.51 5.80 -14.64
CA PRO A 6 14.47 5.45 -15.61
C PRO A 6 13.55 4.33 -15.13
N ALA A 7 14.07 3.35 -14.39
CA ALA A 7 13.29 2.25 -13.82
C ALA A 7 12.28 2.72 -12.76
N VAL A 8 12.70 3.60 -11.85
CA VAL A 8 11.83 4.12 -10.79
C VAL A 8 10.76 5.05 -11.37
N LYS A 9 11.13 5.89 -12.34
CA LYS A 9 10.17 6.72 -13.06
C LYS A 9 9.14 5.87 -13.81
N HIS A 10 9.61 4.80 -14.46
CA HIS A 10 8.74 3.87 -15.17
C HIS A 10 7.72 3.24 -14.23
N ILE A 11 8.15 2.74 -13.08
CA ILE A 11 7.27 2.06 -12.11
C ILE A 11 6.26 3.02 -11.47
N LEU A 12 6.67 4.25 -11.14
CA LEU A 12 5.81 5.18 -10.40
C LEU A 12 4.85 5.96 -11.30
N CYS A 13 5.38 6.53 -12.36
CA CYS A 13 4.66 7.47 -13.20
C CYS A 13 4.15 6.78 -14.45
N ASP A 14 5.01 6.06 -15.16
CA ASP A 14 4.63 5.51 -16.47
C ASP A 14 3.64 4.35 -16.33
N ILE A 15 3.75 3.47 -15.31
CA ILE A 15 2.76 2.39 -15.08
C ILE A 15 1.35 2.96 -14.86
N TYR A 16 1.23 3.99 -14.01
CA TYR A 16 -0.06 4.60 -13.74
C TYR A 16 -0.61 5.37 -14.95
N GLU A 17 0.24 6.10 -15.67
CA GLU A 17 -0.18 6.79 -16.91
C GLU A 17 -0.55 5.79 -18.02
N VAL A 18 0.16 4.66 -18.13
CA VAL A 18 -0.19 3.54 -19.02
C VAL A 18 -1.55 2.98 -18.66
N PHE A 19 -1.86 2.78 -17.38
CA PHE A 19 -3.19 2.38 -16.94
C PHE A 19 -4.25 3.43 -17.31
N LYS A 20 -4.03 4.70 -16.95
CA LYS A 20 -4.94 5.81 -17.22
C LYS A 20 -5.27 5.94 -18.71
N SER A 21 -4.29 5.68 -19.59
CA SER A 21 -4.48 5.68 -21.05
C SER A 21 -5.29 4.51 -21.58
N LYS A 22 -5.36 3.38 -20.85
CA LYS A 22 -5.97 2.12 -21.30
C LYS A 22 -7.41 1.88 -20.80
N HIS A 23 -7.96 2.77 -19.96
CA HIS A 23 -9.35 2.77 -19.47
C HIS A 23 -9.98 1.36 -19.31
N LEU A 24 -9.67 0.69 -18.19
CA LEU A 24 -10.40 -0.50 -17.76
C LEU A 24 -11.34 -0.09 -16.62
N GLN A 25 -12.60 0.18 -16.95
CA GLN A 25 -13.65 0.32 -15.94
C GLN A 25 -13.94 -1.05 -15.33
N LEU A 26 -13.55 -1.26 -14.07
CA LEU A 26 -14.14 -2.32 -13.27
C LEU A 26 -15.57 -1.90 -12.88
N ASN A 27 -16.56 -2.74 -13.23
CA ASN A 27 -17.93 -2.62 -12.74
C ASN A 27 -18.07 -3.49 -11.49
N THR A 28 -17.60 -2.98 -10.35
CA THR A 28 -17.71 -3.65 -9.04
C THR A 28 -18.41 -2.72 -8.05
N LYS A 29 -19.35 -3.27 -7.26
CA LYS A 29 -20.09 -2.51 -6.25
C LYS A 29 -19.17 -2.11 -5.09
N SER A 30 -19.37 -0.91 -4.53
CA SER A 30 -18.53 -0.25 -3.51
C SER A 30 -18.19 -1.13 -2.30
N ASP A 31 -19.18 -1.83 -1.74
CA ASP A 31 -19.03 -2.50 -0.45
C ASP A 31 -18.12 -3.75 -0.50
N ASP A 32 -18.06 -4.46 -1.62
CA ASP A 32 -17.19 -5.64 -1.79
C ASP A 32 -15.72 -5.26 -2.01
N LEU A 33 -15.43 -3.98 -2.30
CA LEU A 33 -14.10 -3.52 -2.71
C LEU A 33 -13.18 -3.18 -1.55
N LEU A 34 -13.73 -2.78 -0.40
CA LEU A 34 -12.96 -2.43 0.79
C LEU A 34 -12.63 -3.64 1.66
N SER A 35 -13.32 -4.76 1.42
CA SER A 35 -13.07 -6.03 2.09
C SER A 35 -11.91 -6.78 1.44
N LEU A 36 -10.83 -7.02 2.20
CA LEU A 36 -9.64 -7.78 1.77
C LEU A 36 -9.72 -9.28 2.10
N ASN A 37 -10.91 -9.86 2.05
CA ASN A 37 -11.13 -11.27 2.36
C ASN A 37 -10.75 -12.20 1.17
N SER A 38 -10.78 -13.52 1.43
CA SER A 38 -10.37 -14.57 0.47
C SER A 38 -11.25 -14.73 -0.79
N SER A 39 -12.37 -14.01 -0.88
CA SER A 39 -13.25 -13.98 -2.06
C SER A 39 -13.24 -12.63 -2.79
N SER A 40 -12.51 -11.65 -2.25
CA SER A 40 -12.44 -10.28 -2.78
C SER A 40 -11.84 -10.23 -4.19
N PRO A 41 -12.16 -9.19 -4.99
CA PRO A 41 -11.50 -8.94 -6.26
C PRO A 41 -9.97 -8.85 -6.13
N VAL A 42 -9.49 -8.26 -5.03
CA VAL A 42 -8.06 -8.15 -4.72
C VAL A 42 -7.42 -9.53 -4.59
N ASP A 43 -8.00 -10.42 -3.78
CA ASP A 43 -7.44 -11.77 -3.58
C ASP A 43 -7.38 -12.57 -4.90
N LYS A 44 -8.42 -12.45 -5.74
CA LYS A 44 -8.43 -13.09 -7.07
C LYS A 44 -7.28 -12.59 -7.96
N ILE A 45 -7.04 -11.29 -8.00
CA ILE A 45 -5.93 -10.70 -8.76
C ILE A 45 -4.59 -11.19 -8.19
N LEU A 46 -4.44 -11.19 -6.87
CA LEU A 46 -3.19 -11.60 -6.21
C LEU A 46 -2.92 -13.10 -6.30
N LYS A 47 -3.94 -13.96 -6.45
CA LYS A 47 -3.76 -15.39 -6.73
C LYS A 47 -3.16 -15.65 -8.11
N ASN A 48 -3.44 -14.78 -9.08
CA ASN A 48 -2.95 -14.88 -10.45
C ASN A 48 -1.55 -14.27 -10.66
N ASN A 49 -0.98 -13.65 -9.63
CA ASN A 49 0.33 -13.01 -9.67
C ASN A 49 1.29 -13.68 -8.67
N ASP A 50 2.41 -14.19 -9.20
CA ASP A 50 3.49 -14.77 -8.40
C ASP A 50 4.55 -13.71 -8.12
N LEU A 51 4.65 -13.21 -6.89
CA LEU A 51 5.57 -12.13 -6.53
C LEU A 51 7.01 -12.64 -6.31
N SER A 52 7.50 -13.50 -7.21
CA SER A 52 8.82 -14.12 -7.15
C SER A 52 9.88 -13.32 -7.92
N CYS A 53 9.50 -12.59 -8.97
CA CYS A 53 10.40 -11.72 -9.73
C CYS A 53 9.80 -10.32 -10.01
N GLY A 54 10.61 -9.37 -10.49
CA GLY A 54 10.19 -7.98 -10.69
C GLY A 54 9.12 -7.76 -11.76
N ALA A 55 9.13 -8.56 -12.83
CA ALA A 55 8.09 -8.47 -13.87
C ALA A 55 6.69 -8.74 -13.32
N ASP A 56 6.59 -9.62 -12.32
CA ASP A 56 5.31 -9.97 -11.69
C ASP A 56 4.80 -8.88 -10.75
N PHE A 57 5.69 -8.07 -10.15
CA PHE A 57 5.28 -6.88 -9.39
C PHE A 57 4.66 -5.84 -10.31
N VAL A 58 5.28 -5.55 -11.46
CA VAL A 58 4.75 -4.61 -12.46
C VAL A 58 3.38 -5.06 -12.95
N LYS A 59 3.24 -6.34 -13.28
CA LYS A 59 1.96 -6.92 -13.70
C LYS A 59 0.91 -6.83 -12.58
N ALA A 60 1.25 -7.20 -11.34
CA ALA A 60 0.34 -7.12 -10.22
C ALA A 60 -0.13 -5.68 -9.96
N ILE A 61 0.74 -4.68 -10.07
CA ILE A 61 0.38 -3.27 -9.95
C ILE A 61 -0.62 -2.88 -11.04
N LEU A 62 -0.33 -3.24 -12.30
CA LEU A 62 -1.23 -2.96 -13.43
C LEU A 62 -2.62 -3.60 -13.25
N ASP A 63 -2.65 -4.86 -12.78
CA ASP A 63 -3.92 -5.57 -12.52
C ASP A 63 -4.70 -4.95 -11.35
N LEU A 64 -4.01 -4.42 -10.34
CA LEU A 64 -4.62 -3.78 -9.16
C LEU A 64 -4.98 -2.30 -9.37
N CYS A 65 -4.36 -1.60 -10.32
CA CYS A 65 -4.61 -0.19 -10.61
C CYS A 65 -6.10 0.18 -10.71
N PRO A 66 -6.97 -0.57 -11.42
CA PRO A 66 -8.38 -0.21 -11.49
C PRO A 66 -9.11 -0.34 -10.13
N LEU A 67 -8.65 -1.22 -9.22
CA LEU A 67 -9.17 -1.25 -7.85
C LEU A 67 -8.68 -0.05 -7.04
N PHE A 68 -7.40 0.32 -7.17
CA PHE A 68 -6.87 1.51 -6.49
C PHE A 68 -7.57 2.79 -6.94
N GLU A 69 -7.93 2.87 -8.22
CA GLU A 69 -8.70 3.98 -8.77
C GLU A 69 -10.15 4.00 -8.22
N GLN A 70 -10.77 2.84 -8.02
CA GLN A 70 -12.07 2.76 -7.34
C GLN A 70 -11.96 3.20 -5.89
N TRP A 71 -10.95 2.76 -5.16
CA TRP A 71 -10.67 3.20 -3.79
C TRP A 71 -10.47 4.71 -3.69
N SER A 72 -9.85 5.33 -4.70
CA SER A 72 -9.69 6.79 -4.74
C SER A 72 -11.00 7.59 -4.88
N LYS A 73 -12.12 6.91 -5.17
CA LYS A 73 -13.46 7.49 -5.24
C LYS A 73 -14.26 7.31 -3.95
N CYS A 74 -13.73 6.59 -2.96
CA CYS A 74 -14.37 6.44 -1.66
C CYS A 74 -14.52 7.79 -0.96
N ASP A 75 -15.65 7.97 -0.30
CA ASP A 75 -15.87 9.16 0.50
C ASP A 75 -15.23 9.03 1.90
N LYS A 76 -15.38 10.08 2.71
CA LYS A 76 -14.84 10.08 4.08
C LYS A 76 -15.44 8.97 4.95
N GLN A 77 -16.73 8.68 4.79
CA GLN A 77 -17.41 7.70 5.61
C GLN A 77 -16.95 6.28 5.27
N ASP A 78 -16.81 5.98 3.99
CA ASP A 78 -16.25 4.72 3.49
C ASP A 78 -14.84 4.48 4.07
N LEU A 79 -13.98 5.50 4.01
CA LEU A 79 -12.61 5.41 4.53
C LEU A 79 -12.56 5.22 6.05
N VAL A 80 -13.44 5.91 6.80
CA VAL A 80 -13.51 5.73 8.26
C VAL A 80 -13.92 4.30 8.62
N VAL A 81 -14.86 3.72 7.88
CA VAL A 81 -15.27 2.32 8.08
C VAL A 81 -14.11 1.37 7.75
N ALA A 82 -13.47 1.56 6.59
CA ALA A 82 -12.33 0.75 6.16
C ALA A 82 -11.16 0.83 7.14
N CYS A 83 -10.94 1.98 7.79
CA CYS A 83 -9.82 2.20 8.73
C CYS A 83 -10.16 1.87 10.19
N SER A 84 -11.36 1.34 10.48
CA SER A 84 -11.85 1.22 11.85
C SER A 84 -11.00 0.31 12.74
N HIS A 85 -10.29 -0.67 12.17
CA HIS A 85 -9.41 -1.59 12.91
C HIS A 85 -7.99 -1.06 13.14
N ILE A 86 -7.57 0.01 12.46
CA ILE A 86 -6.18 0.51 12.51
C ILE A 86 -5.72 0.81 13.93
N THR A 87 -6.57 1.45 14.73
CA THR A 87 -6.22 1.83 16.12
C THR A 87 -6.01 0.63 17.04
N ALA A 88 -6.61 -0.52 16.73
CA ALA A 88 -6.39 -1.76 17.45
C ALA A 88 -5.10 -2.46 17.01
N TRP A 89 -4.72 -2.32 15.73
CA TRP A 89 -3.61 -3.04 15.14
C TRP A 89 -2.27 -2.30 15.20
N LEU A 90 -2.29 -0.96 15.18
CA LEU A 90 -1.08 -0.13 15.14
C LEU A 90 -0.78 0.49 16.52
N PRO A 91 0.27 0.02 17.24
CA PRO A 91 0.61 0.55 18.55
C PRO A 91 0.97 2.04 18.51
N GLY A 92 0.29 2.85 19.33
CA GLY A 92 0.52 4.29 19.43
C GLY A 92 -0.24 5.14 18.42
N VAL A 93 -1.04 4.52 17.53
CA VAL A 93 -1.95 5.23 16.63
C VAL A 93 -3.31 5.34 17.29
N ASN A 94 -3.86 6.55 17.33
CA ASN A 94 -5.20 6.83 17.84
C ASN A 94 -6.11 7.36 16.73
N GLN A 95 -7.40 7.49 17.02
CA GLN A 95 -8.39 7.90 16.03
C GLN A 95 -8.11 9.29 15.43
N ASN A 96 -7.45 10.20 16.17
CA ASN A 96 -7.10 11.51 15.65
C ASN A 96 -6.05 11.42 14.55
N TYR A 97 -5.05 10.54 14.68
CA TYR A 97 -4.08 10.29 13.61
C TYR A 97 -4.76 9.72 12.36
N VAL A 98 -5.63 8.72 12.53
CA VAL A 98 -6.39 8.14 11.41
C VAL A 98 -7.24 9.20 10.70
N ASN A 99 -7.93 10.06 11.45
CA ASN A 99 -8.73 11.15 10.88
C ASN A 99 -7.86 12.18 10.13
N GLN A 100 -6.65 12.47 10.60
CA GLN A 100 -5.71 13.34 9.90
C GLN A 100 -5.23 12.72 8.59
N TRP A 101 -4.95 11.40 8.58
CA TRP A 101 -4.56 10.67 7.37
C TRP A 101 -5.66 10.73 6.31
N ILE A 102 -6.90 10.43 6.70
CA ILE A 102 -8.08 10.51 5.82
C ILE A 102 -8.26 11.94 5.32
N SER A 103 -8.15 12.95 6.20
CA SER A 103 -8.32 14.35 5.81
C SER A 103 -7.26 14.82 4.81
N ALA A 104 -6.00 14.46 5.01
CA ALA A 104 -4.90 14.83 4.11
C ALA A 104 -5.03 14.15 2.74
N LEU A 105 -5.52 12.91 2.73
CA LEU A 105 -5.79 12.14 1.52
C LEU A 105 -6.91 12.79 0.69
N LEU A 106 -8.03 13.13 1.32
CA LEU A 106 -9.19 13.74 0.66
C LEU A 106 -8.92 15.19 0.21
N SER A 107 -8.06 15.93 0.91
CA SER A 107 -7.68 17.29 0.52
C SER A 107 -6.57 17.32 -0.55
N ASN A 108 -6.01 16.16 -0.91
CA ASN A 108 -4.85 16.04 -1.81
C ASN A 108 -3.67 16.94 -1.38
N ALA A 109 -3.46 17.07 -0.07
CA ALA A 109 -2.39 17.89 0.49
C ALA A 109 -1.04 17.19 0.34
N GLY A 110 -0.40 17.34 -0.82
CA GLY A 110 0.82 16.61 -1.22
C GLY A 110 1.84 16.38 -0.11
N VAL A 111 2.41 17.44 0.46
CA VAL A 111 3.45 17.34 1.50
C VAL A 111 2.94 16.58 2.73
N ASP A 112 1.70 16.85 3.15
CA ASP A 112 1.09 16.18 4.28
C ASP A 112 0.92 14.68 3.99
N MET A 113 0.53 14.29 2.78
CA MET A 113 0.39 12.88 2.40
C MET A 113 1.70 12.10 2.55
N VAL A 114 2.85 12.71 2.20
CA VAL A 114 4.16 12.09 2.38
C VAL A 114 4.47 11.83 3.84
N VAL A 115 4.28 12.85 4.69
CA VAL A 115 4.51 12.73 6.14
C VAL A 115 3.61 11.65 6.72
N HIS A 116 2.34 11.63 6.34
CA HIS A 116 1.39 10.62 6.82
C HIS A 116 1.74 9.22 6.34
N LEU A 117 2.16 9.01 5.09
CA LEU A 117 2.58 7.68 4.61
C LEU A 117 3.84 7.18 5.33
N LEU A 118 4.82 8.06 5.59
CA LEU A 118 5.99 7.71 6.39
C LEU A 118 5.60 7.33 7.82
N HIS A 119 4.65 8.06 8.42
CA HIS A 119 4.14 7.74 9.75
C HIS A 119 3.37 6.39 9.78
N ILE A 120 2.49 6.17 8.82
CA ILE A 120 1.74 4.91 8.64
C ILE A 120 2.70 3.73 8.50
N THR A 121 3.69 3.83 7.63
CA THR A 121 4.66 2.74 7.39
C THR A 121 5.56 2.48 8.59
N ALA A 122 5.94 3.51 9.35
CA ALA A 122 6.66 3.34 10.61
C ALA A 122 5.80 2.64 11.69
N ALA A 123 4.52 3.01 11.80
CA ALA A 123 3.59 2.37 12.73
C ALA A 123 3.33 0.91 12.37
N LEU A 124 3.13 0.61 11.08
CA LEU A 124 3.01 -0.75 10.56
C LEU A 124 4.26 -1.58 10.86
N GLU A 125 5.44 -1.05 10.54
CA GLU A 125 6.72 -1.74 10.80
C GLU A 125 6.88 -2.05 12.29
N ARG A 126 6.56 -1.11 13.17
CA ARG A 126 6.58 -1.33 14.63
C ARG A 126 5.60 -2.42 15.06
N ALA A 127 4.37 -2.43 14.53
CA ALA A 127 3.36 -3.43 14.85
C ALA A 127 3.85 -4.84 14.45
N LEU A 128 4.30 -4.99 13.20
CA LEU A 128 4.78 -6.27 12.66
C LEU A 128 5.99 -6.79 13.44
N ARG A 129 6.94 -5.92 13.79
CA ARG A 129 8.11 -6.29 14.61
C ARG A 129 7.70 -6.75 16.00
N GLY A 130 6.74 -6.04 16.62
CA GLY A 130 6.22 -6.40 17.94
C GLY A 130 5.64 -7.81 17.94
N ILE A 131 4.85 -8.16 16.92
CA ILE A 131 4.28 -9.51 16.80
C ILE A 131 5.37 -10.54 16.45
N TYR A 132 6.29 -10.22 15.54
CA TYR A 132 7.40 -11.12 15.19
C TYR A 132 8.23 -11.52 16.42
N LEU A 133 8.60 -10.52 17.25
CA LEU A 133 9.43 -10.72 18.44
C LEU A 133 8.77 -11.57 19.53
N GLN A 134 7.45 -11.79 19.46
CA GLN A 134 6.77 -12.75 20.33
C GLN A 134 6.99 -14.21 19.89
N GLN A 135 7.35 -14.44 18.63
CA GLN A 135 7.56 -15.78 18.06
C GLN A 135 9.05 -16.12 17.90
N ASP A 136 9.89 -15.14 17.56
CA ASP A 136 11.31 -15.34 17.31
C ASP A 136 12.10 -14.06 17.66
N SER A 137 13.22 -14.23 18.38
CA SER A 137 14.11 -13.14 18.77
C SER A 137 14.96 -12.59 17.63
N SER A 138 15.12 -13.33 16.53
CA SER A 138 15.92 -12.95 15.35
C SER A 138 15.09 -12.15 14.33
N CYS A 139 14.43 -11.07 14.77
CA CYS A 139 13.58 -10.24 13.91
C CYS A 139 14.36 -9.56 12.76
N PRO A 140 13.95 -9.74 11.49
CA PRO A 140 14.65 -9.13 10.35
C PRO A 140 14.75 -7.62 10.46
N PHE A 141 15.94 -7.06 10.20
CA PHE A 141 16.16 -5.61 10.34
C PHE A 141 15.48 -4.77 9.25
N LEU A 142 15.26 -5.30 8.04
CA LEU A 142 14.63 -4.54 6.95
C LEU A 142 13.14 -4.87 6.85
N LEU A 143 12.29 -3.86 6.64
CA LEU A 143 10.84 -4.05 6.46
C LEU A 143 10.52 -5.05 5.33
N ARG A 144 11.24 -4.97 4.20
CA ARG A 144 11.07 -5.94 3.10
C ARG A 144 11.28 -7.38 3.57
N ASP A 145 12.33 -7.62 4.36
CA ASP A 145 12.68 -8.96 4.79
C ASP A 145 11.69 -9.45 5.87
N LEU A 146 11.21 -8.52 6.71
CA LEU A 146 10.12 -8.78 7.65
C LEU A 146 8.83 -9.20 6.91
N LEU A 147 8.44 -8.48 5.86
CA LEU A 147 7.27 -8.79 5.02
C LEU A 147 7.40 -10.10 4.23
N ASN A 148 8.63 -10.55 3.97
CA ASN A 148 8.90 -11.84 3.31
C ASN A 148 9.02 -13.01 4.32
N SER A 149 9.05 -12.73 5.62
CA SER A 149 9.19 -13.78 6.63
C SER A 149 7.93 -14.64 6.71
N SER A 150 8.10 -15.96 6.87
CA SER A 150 6.99 -16.90 7.00
C SER A 150 6.10 -16.57 8.21
N ILE A 151 6.69 -16.09 9.31
CA ILE A 151 5.96 -15.63 10.50
C ILE A 151 4.96 -14.53 10.15
N VAL A 152 5.42 -13.44 9.53
CA VAL A 152 4.56 -12.31 9.17
C VAL A 152 3.55 -12.69 8.10
N VAL A 153 3.95 -13.48 7.10
CA VAL A 153 3.03 -13.98 6.06
C VAL A 153 1.91 -14.82 6.66
N ASN A 154 2.21 -15.65 7.66
CA ASN A 154 1.20 -16.46 8.34
C ASN A 154 0.23 -15.62 9.18
N ILE A 155 0.69 -14.53 9.78
CA ILE A 155 -0.14 -13.62 10.60
C ILE A 155 -1.06 -12.76 9.72
N LEU A 156 -0.49 -12.12 8.69
CA LEU A 156 -1.22 -11.22 7.80
C LEU A 156 -2.16 -11.96 6.83
N GLY A 157 -1.85 -13.23 6.56
CA GLY A 157 -2.43 -13.97 5.46
C GLY A 157 -1.89 -13.51 4.11
N ASN A 158 -2.22 -14.31 3.09
CA ASN A 158 -1.65 -14.15 1.76
C ASN A 158 -2.02 -12.81 1.09
N THR A 159 -3.26 -12.35 1.23
CA THR A 159 -3.76 -11.13 0.57
C THR A 159 -3.07 -9.87 1.09
N HIS A 160 -3.12 -9.60 2.40
CA HIS A 160 -2.47 -8.44 3.00
C HIS A 160 -0.95 -8.51 2.85
N GLY A 161 -0.35 -9.69 3.05
CA GLY A 161 1.08 -9.89 2.87
C GLY A 161 1.55 -9.54 1.46
N LYS A 162 0.84 -9.99 0.42
CA LYS A 162 1.15 -9.65 -0.97
C LYS A 162 0.95 -8.17 -1.27
N LEU A 163 -0.14 -7.54 -0.82
CA LEU A 163 -0.36 -6.10 -1.00
C LEU A 163 0.75 -5.26 -0.36
N LEU A 164 1.11 -5.56 0.89
CA LEU A 164 2.19 -4.84 1.58
C LEU A 164 3.55 -5.04 0.90
N ARG A 165 3.81 -6.23 0.34
CA ARG A 165 5.02 -6.47 -0.48
C ARG A 165 5.00 -5.64 -1.78
N ILE A 166 3.85 -5.50 -2.42
CA ILE A 166 3.69 -4.65 -3.61
C ILE A 166 3.95 -3.17 -3.26
N LEU A 167 3.39 -2.68 -2.15
CA LEU A 167 3.50 -1.27 -1.74
C LEU A 167 4.88 -0.92 -1.12
N PHE A 168 5.43 -1.79 -0.28
CA PHE A 168 6.57 -1.49 0.61
C PHE A 168 7.69 -2.54 0.59
N GLY A 169 7.66 -3.47 -0.36
CA GLY A 169 8.67 -4.50 -0.54
C GLY A 169 10.02 -3.99 -1.05
N GLY A 170 10.68 -4.80 -1.86
CA GLY A 170 12.02 -4.50 -2.36
C GLY A 170 12.08 -3.55 -3.55
N PRO A 171 13.28 -3.33 -4.11
CA PRO A 171 13.48 -2.46 -5.27
C PRO A 171 12.63 -2.81 -6.50
N GLU A 172 12.21 -4.06 -6.61
CA GLU A 172 11.36 -4.58 -7.68
C GLU A 172 9.87 -4.27 -7.49
N SER A 173 9.44 -3.81 -6.31
CA SER A 173 8.06 -3.38 -6.04
C SER A 173 7.92 -1.86 -6.06
N LEU A 174 6.74 -1.31 -5.72
CA LEU A 174 6.57 0.14 -5.66
C LEU A 174 7.55 0.78 -4.66
N ASN A 175 7.84 0.08 -3.55
CA ASN A 175 8.81 0.52 -2.54
C ASN A 175 8.57 1.97 -2.06
N LEU A 176 7.29 2.35 -1.91
CA LEU A 176 6.85 3.74 -1.68
C LEU A 176 7.57 4.39 -0.49
N ARG A 177 7.77 3.62 0.59
CA ARG A 177 8.42 4.06 1.82
C ARG A 177 9.85 4.56 1.57
N ASN A 178 10.67 3.82 0.81
CA ASN A 178 12.06 4.22 0.56
C ASN A 178 12.14 5.36 -0.46
N LEU A 179 11.25 5.38 -1.46
CA LEU A 179 11.19 6.49 -2.43
C LEU A 179 10.89 7.82 -1.74
N LEU A 180 9.91 7.82 -0.84
CA LEU A 180 9.50 8.97 -0.06
C LEU A 180 10.56 9.38 0.97
N TRP A 181 11.11 8.41 1.71
CA TRP A 181 12.10 8.70 2.75
C TRP A 181 13.39 9.29 2.17
N HIS A 182 13.87 8.76 1.04
CA HIS A 182 15.07 9.28 0.39
C HIS A 182 14.82 10.56 -0.42
N GLY A 183 13.56 11.02 -0.55
CA GLY A 183 13.21 12.22 -1.30
C GLY A 183 13.43 12.08 -2.81
N PHE A 184 13.35 10.86 -3.34
CA PHE A 184 13.53 10.63 -4.77
C PHE A 184 12.38 11.21 -5.60
N VAL A 185 11.20 11.33 -5.01
CA VAL A 185 9.98 11.84 -5.63
C VAL A 185 9.44 13.06 -4.90
N SER A 186 8.91 14.02 -5.66
CA SER A 186 8.05 15.07 -5.10
C SER A 186 6.72 14.44 -4.66
N PRO A 187 6.05 14.96 -3.62
CA PRO A 187 4.69 14.52 -3.28
C PRO A 187 3.70 14.52 -4.44
N THR A 188 3.89 15.43 -5.40
CA THR A 188 3.07 15.57 -6.61
C THR A 188 3.35 14.51 -7.67
N ASP A 189 4.48 13.80 -7.58
CA ASP A 189 4.90 12.80 -8.55
C ASP A 189 4.26 11.42 -8.27
N ILE A 190 3.67 11.23 -7.08
CA ILE A 190 3.01 9.98 -6.69
C ILE A 190 1.50 10.09 -6.92
N PRO A 191 0.91 9.21 -7.74
CA PRO A 191 -0.53 9.09 -7.86
C PRO A 191 -1.22 8.88 -6.51
N THR A 192 -2.27 9.67 -6.24
CA THR A 192 -3.05 9.59 -4.99
C THR A 192 -3.62 8.20 -4.73
N VAL A 193 -3.93 7.43 -5.79
CA VAL A 193 -4.44 6.05 -5.70
C VAL A 193 -3.55 5.13 -4.85
N TYR A 194 -2.24 5.36 -4.82
CA TYR A 194 -1.31 4.57 -4.01
C TYR A 194 -1.40 4.89 -2.51
N PHE A 195 -1.82 6.11 -2.16
CA PHE A 195 -2.10 6.48 -0.77
C PHE A 195 -3.42 5.87 -0.29
N PHE A 196 -4.46 5.88 -1.14
CA PHE A 196 -5.70 5.13 -0.87
C PHE A 196 -5.41 3.64 -0.67
N ALA A 197 -4.61 3.05 -1.57
CA ALA A 197 -4.19 1.65 -1.45
C ALA A 197 -3.45 1.37 -0.16
N THR A 198 -2.52 2.25 0.24
CA THR A 198 -1.81 2.14 1.52
C THR A 198 -2.78 2.12 2.70
N LEU A 199 -3.72 3.06 2.74
CA LEU A 199 -4.60 3.24 3.88
C LEU A 199 -5.60 2.08 4.01
N ILE A 200 -6.13 1.57 2.90
CA ILE A 200 -7.09 0.45 2.89
C ILE A 200 -6.40 -0.90 3.15
N THR A 201 -5.12 -1.03 2.80
CA THR A 201 -4.36 -2.28 3.01
C THR A 201 -4.03 -2.53 4.48
N ILE A 202 -3.99 -1.48 5.31
CA ILE A 202 -3.54 -1.52 6.71
C ILE A 202 -4.73 -1.65 7.64
#